data_AF-A0A7X6VUZ8-F1
#
_entry.id   AF-A0A7X6VUZ8-F1
#
_cell.length_a   1.000
_cell.length_b   1.000
_cell.length_c   1.000
_cell.angle_alpha   90.00
_cell.angle_beta   90.00
_cell.angle_gamma   90.00
#
_symmetry.space_group_name_H-M   'P 1'
#
loop_
_entity.id
_entity.type
_entity.pdbx_description
1 polymer ?
#
loop_
_entity_poly.entity_id
_entity_poly.type
_entity_poly.pdbx_seq_one_letter_code
_entity_poly.pdbx_strand_id
1 'polypeptide(L)'
;MLPRFLLADNSLETPDSIFVVHTETPRFIIEADIDDFESNQVIHWIDGEPGDEDLIAQLVDDAEQFLEDEFANEDLLDDDDDE
;
A
#
# COMPACT_ATOMS: atom_id res chain seq x y z
N MET A 1 6.74 -6.98 -16.82
CA MET A 1 5.51 -6.33 -16.32
C MET A 1 5.73 -6.04 -14.86
N LEU A 2 5.17 -4.94 -14.33
CA LEU A 2 5.29 -4.62 -12.92
C LEU A 2 4.37 -5.54 -12.10
N PRO A 3 4.72 -5.87 -10.84
CA PRO A 3 3.81 -6.48 -9.88
C PRO A 3 2.54 -5.65 -9.69
N ARG A 4 1.45 -6.29 -9.26
CA ARG A 4 0.17 -5.63 -9.02
C ARG A 4 0.29 -4.53 -7.97
N PHE A 5 0.90 -4.86 -6.84
CA PHE A 5 1.17 -3.95 -5.73
C PHE A 5 2.66 -3.72 -5.58
N LEU A 6 3.02 -2.49 -5.21
CA LEU A 6 4.37 -2.07 -4.89
C LEU A 6 4.33 -1.18 -3.66
N LEU A 7 5.30 -1.34 -2.79
CA LEU A 7 5.55 -0.41 -1.70
C LEU A 7 6.44 0.73 -2.17
N ALA A 8 6.11 1.96 -1.83
CA ALA A 8 6.88 3.14 -2.13
C ALA A 8 7.07 4.02 -0.88
N ASP A 9 8.27 4.58 -0.75
CA ASP A 9 8.66 5.46 0.33
C ASP A 9 9.10 6.82 -0.24
N ASN A 10 8.65 7.89 0.40
CA ASN A 10 9.09 9.26 0.14
C ASN A 10 9.46 9.99 1.45
N SER A 11 10.09 9.28 2.38
CA SER A 11 10.46 9.73 3.73
C SER A 11 11.26 11.04 3.80
N LEU A 12 11.90 11.48 2.71
CA LEU A 12 12.55 12.79 2.67
C LEU A 12 11.57 13.97 2.64
N GLU A 13 10.41 13.82 2.01
CA GLU A 13 9.37 14.85 1.90
C GLU A 13 8.18 14.56 2.82
N THR A 14 7.85 13.29 3.02
CA THR A 14 6.75 12.78 3.85
C THR A 14 7.30 11.70 4.81
N PRO A 15 7.99 12.10 5.89
CA PRO A 15 8.73 11.17 6.77
C PRO A 15 7.84 10.15 7.48
N ASP A 16 6.57 10.48 7.67
CA ASP A 16 5.63 9.68 8.45
C ASP A 16 4.66 8.88 7.55
N SER A 17 4.79 8.98 6.22
CA SER A 17 3.83 8.44 5.27
C SER A 17 4.42 7.33 4.41
N ILE A 18 3.62 6.30 4.16
CA ILE A 18 3.91 5.18 3.28
C ILE A 18 2.91 5.15 2.12
N PHE A 19 3.37 4.64 0.97
CA PHE A 19 2.58 4.62 -0.25
C PHE A 19 2.46 3.20 -0.81
N VAL A 20 1.23 2.73 -0.97
CA VAL A 20 0.92 1.47 -1.67
C VAL A 20 0.47 1.80 -3.09
N VAL A 21 1.20 1.31 -4.09
CA VAL A 21 0.96 1.60 -5.50
C VAL A 21 0.31 0.40 -6.18
N HIS A 22 -0.91 0.58 -6.69
CA HIS A 22 -1.60 -0.41 -7.51
C HIS A 22 -1.39 -0.11 -9.00
N THR A 23 -0.74 -1.04 -9.71
CA THR A 23 -0.29 -0.82 -11.10
C THR A 23 -1.24 -1.39 -12.17
N GLU A 24 -2.27 -2.13 -11.77
CA GLU A 24 -3.31 -2.67 -12.66
C GLU A 24 -4.54 -1.74 -12.69
N THR A 25 -5.40 -1.84 -13.70
CA THR A 25 -6.61 -0.99 -13.77
C THR A 25 -7.68 -1.49 -12.79
N PRO A 26 -8.28 -0.61 -11.97
CA PRO A 26 -8.04 0.83 -11.88
C PRO A 26 -6.72 1.16 -11.16
N ARG A 27 -5.88 2.02 -11.76
CA ARG A 27 -4.59 2.39 -11.17
C ARG A 27 -4.78 3.47 -10.11
N PHE A 28 -4.18 3.26 -8.94
CA PHE A 28 -4.25 4.20 -7.82
C PHE A 28 -3.01 4.07 -6.93
N ILE A 29 -2.86 5.05 -6.04
CA ILE A 29 -1.88 5.04 -4.96
C ILE A 29 -2.65 5.30 -3.66
N ILE A 30 -2.41 4.51 -2.63
CA ILE A 30 -2.90 4.78 -1.27
C ILE A 30 -1.74 5.39 -0.49
N GLU A 31 -1.95 6.58 0.04
CA GLU A 31 -1.10 7.23 1.03
C GLU A 31 -1.70 7.00 2.40
N ALA A 32 -0.89 6.55 3.36
CA ALA A 32 -1.31 6.47 4.75
C ALA A 32 -0.12 6.69 5.69
N ASP A 33 -0.41 6.91 6.97
CA ASP A 33 0.64 7.00 7.99
C ASP A 33 1.21 5.61 8.27
N ILE A 34 2.54 5.55 8.46
CA ILE A 34 3.25 4.30 8.72
C ILE A 34 2.78 3.60 10.01
N ASP A 35 2.31 4.38 10.99
CA ASP A 35 1.84 3.88 12.29
C ASP A 35 0.34 3.52 12.31
N ASP A 36 -0.46 3.97 11.33
CA ASP A 36 -1.93 3.86 11.37
C ASP A 36 -2.55 3.78 9.97
N PHE A 37 -2.17 2.72 9.23
CA PHE A 37 -2.59 2.53 7.85
C PHE A 37 -4.11 2.40 7.71
N GLU A 38 -4.82 1.75 8.64
CA GLU A 38 -6.28 1.54 8.56
C GLU A 38 -7.10 2.83 8.70
N SER A 39 -6.60 3.82 9.46
CA SER A 39 -7.41 4.98 9.85
C SER A 39 -7.19 6.23 8.99
N ASN A 40 -6.02 6.38 8.37
CA ASN A 40 -5.62 7.61 7.66
C ASN A 40 -5.28 7.39 6.18
N GLN A 41 -6.18 6.71 5.45
CA GLN A 41 -5.95 6.42 4.03
C GLN A 41 -6.45 7.54 3.12
N VAL A 42 -5.60 7.95 2.19
CA VAL A 42 -5.94 8.85 1.10
C VAL A 42 -5.66 8.14 -0.22
N ILE A 43 -6.73 7.93 -1.00
CA ILE A 43 -6.63 7.26 -2.31
C ILE A 43 -6.45 8.29 -3.42
N HIS A 44 -5.35 8.16 -4.17
CA HIS A 44 -5.01 8.96 -5.34
C HIS A 44 -5.27 8.16 -6.61
N TRP A 45 -6.45 8.35 -7.22
CA TRP A 45 -6.82 7.67 -8.47
C TRP A 45 -6.09 8.25 -9.70
N ILE A 46 -5.41 7.37 -10.45
CA ILE A 46 -4.69 7.76 -11.68
C ILE A 46 -5.61 7.65 -12.91
N ASP A 47 -6.44 6.61 -12.95
CA ASP A 47 -7.37 6.34 -14.05
C ASP A 47 -8.77 6.96 -13.86
N GLY A 48 -8.97 7.65 -12.73
CA GLY A 48 -10.28 8.08 -12.24
C GLY A 48 -10.89 7.07 -11.27
N GLU A 49 -11.70 7.57 -10.34
CA GLU A 49 -12.37 6.75 -9.33
C GLU A 49 -13.34 5.76 -10.00
N PRO A 50 -13.22 4.45 -9.74
CA PRO A 50 -14.21 3.48 -10.20
C PRO A 50 -15.54 3.77 -9.50
N GLY A 51 -16.62 3.92 -10.24
CA GLY A 51 -17.95 4.20 -9.66
C GLY A 51 -18.63 3.02 -8.96
N ASP A 52 -17.86 1.99 -8.60
CA ASP A 52 -18.31 0.76 -7.95
C ASP A 52 -17.71 0.69 -6.55
N GLU A 53 -18.54 0.94 -5.53
CA GLU A 53 -18.13 1.02 -4.13
C GLU A 53 -17.62 -0.33 -3.59
N ASP A 54 -18.18 -1.45 -4.05
CA ASP A 54 -17.75 -2.79 -3.63
C ASP A 54 -16.34 -3.08 -4.17
N LEU A 55 -16.06 -2.66 -5.41
CA LEU A 55 -14.73 -2.77 -6.00
C LEU A 55 -13.71 -1.90 -5.26
N ILE A 56 -14.06 -0.66 -4.91
CA ILE A 56 -13.16 0.22 -4.14
C ILE A 56 -12.81 -0.43 -2.80
N ALA A 57 -13.81 -0.91 -2.07
CA ALA A 57 -13.59 -1.55 -0.77
C ALA A 57 -12.66 -2.77 -0.89
N GLN A 58 -12.86 -3.62 -1.91
CA GLN A 58 -11.98 -4.77 -2.14
C GLN A 58 -10.54 -4.34 -2.47
N LEU A 59 -10.35 -3.29 -3.27
CA LEU A 59 -9.01 -2.82 -3.65
C LEU A 59 -8.24 -2.22 -2.46
N VAL A 60 -8.95 -1.60 -1.52
CA VAL A 60 -8.38 -1.09 -0.28
C VAL A 60 -7.99 -2.25 0.64
N ASP A 61 -8.89 -3.21 0.86
CA ASP A 61 -8.63 -4.43 1.65
C ASP A 61 -7.44 -5.23 1.09
N ASP A 62 -7.36 -5.37 -0.24
CA ASP A 62 -6.23 -6.01 -0.92
C ASP A 62 -4.90 -5.26 -0.70
N ALA A 63 -4.93 -3.93 -0.62
CA ALA A 63 -3.76 -3.10 -0.40
C ALA A 63 -3.28 -3.13 1.07
N GLU A 64 -4.22 -3.17 2.02
CA GLU A 64 -3.95 -3.41 3.44
C GLU A 64 -3.27 -4.76 3.64
N GLN A 65 -3.86 -5.83 3.10
CA GLN A 65 -3.29 -7.18 3.22
C GLN A 65 -1.89 -7.27 2.60
N PHE A 66 -1.67 -6.62 1.45
CA PHE A 66 -0.35 -6.55 0.84
C PHE A 66 0.68 -5.88 1.77
N LEU A 67 0.31 -4.78 2.42
CA LEU A 67 1.21 -4.07 3.33
C LEU A 67 1.56 -4.94 4.56
N GLU A 68 0.57 -5.58 5.16
CA GLU A 68 0.78 -6.52 6.28
C GLU A 68 1.71 -7.67 5.88
N ASP A 69 1.51 -8.26 4.71
CA ASP A 69 2.33 -9.36 4.19
C ASP A 69 3.78 -8.92 3.96
N GLU A 70 4.00 -7.70 3.44
CA GLU A 70 5.35 -7.16 3.22
C GLU A 70 6.08 -6.89 4.55
N PHE A 71 5.42 -6.29 5.54
CA PHE A 71 6.01 -6.10 6.88
C PHE A 71 6.31 -7.43 7.57
N ALA A 72 5.40 -8.39 7.50
CA ALA A 72 5.62 -9.72 8.08
C ALA A 72 6.79 -10.44 7.41
N ASN A 73 7.01 -10.22 6.11
CA ASN A 73 8.17 -10.75 5.41
C ASN A 73 9.46 -10.01 5.80
N GLU A 74 9.43 -8.70 6.00
CA GLU A 74 10.59 -7.91 6.45
C GLU A 74 11.03 -8.32 7.86
N ASP A 75 10.10 -8.43 8.80
CA ASP A 75 10.37 -8.94 10.17
C ASP A 75 11.01 -10.34 10.14
N LEU A 76 10.57 -11.20 9.22
CA LEU A 76 11.10 -12.56 9.08
C LEU A 76 12.52 -12.59 8.49
N LEU A 77 12.87 -11.60 7.66
CA LEU A 77 14.21 -11.45 7.11
C LEU A 77 15.20 -10.91 8.15
N ASP A 78 14.75 -10.00 9.03
CA ASP A 78 15.55 -9.48 10.13
C ASP A 78 15.87 -10.59 11.17
N ASP A 79 14.94 -11.49 11.45
CA ASP A 79 15.15 -12.64 12.33
C ASP A 79 16.14 -13.69 11.75
N ASP A 80 16.20 -13.83 10.42
CA ASP A 80 17.10 -14.78 9.73
C ASP A 80 18.56 -14.28 9.64
N ASP A 81 18.82 -12.97 9.75
CA ASP A 81 20.17 -12.37 9.73
C ASP A 81 20.91 -12.47 11.09
N ASP A 82 20.22 -12.89 12.16
CA ASP A 82 20.75 -13.06 13.52
C ASP A 82 21.24 -14.51 13.85
N GLU A 83 21.24 -15.46 12.90
CA GLU A 83 21.78 -16.84 13.05
C GLU A 83 23.19 -17.10 12.46
#